data_AF-A0A3M1XMJ6-F1
#
_entry.id   AF-A0A3M1XMJ6-F1
#
_cell.length_a   1.000
_cell.length_b   1.000
_cell.length_c   1.000
_cell.angle_alpha   90.00
_cell.angle_beta   90.00
_cell.angle_gamma   90.00
#
_symmetry.space_group_name_H-M   'P 1'
#
loop_
_entity.id
_entity.type
_entity.pdbx_description
1 polymer ?
#
loop_
_entity_poly.entity_id
_entity_poly.type
_entity_poly.pdbx_seq_one_letter_code
_entity_poly.pdbx_strand_id
1 'polypeptide(L)'
;MSEIGLFIGNLMDRTRIRDHLKQQGYQVTALSTMEELVEFLQSHPQGLIIADLVDLEKKVELNHPAVKTAGQRILGFFPHVRTDVLDKMKKAGIDHCYPRSKFFADFDQLFSQFS
;
A
#
# COMPACT_ATOMS: atom_id res chain seq x y z
N MET A 1 3.85 14.84 -10.79
CA MET A 1 3.51 13.44 -11.14
C MET A 1 3.65 12.67 -9.84
N SER A 2 2.58 12.05 -9.35
CA SER A 2 2.62 11.39 -8.03
C SER A 2 3.32 10.03 -8.16
N GLU A 3 4.25 9.77 -7.25
CA GLU A 3 5.02 8.52 -7.17
C GLU A 3 4.24 7.50 -6.34
N ILE A 4 4.14 6.27 -6.85
CA ILE A 4 3.40 5.19 -6.21
C ILE A 4 4.32 3.99 -5.96
N GLY A 5 4.41 3.57 -4.71
CA GLY A 5 5.08 2.34 -4.30
C GLY A 5 4.10 1.18 -4.21
N LEU A 6 4.41 0.04 -4.84
CA LEU A 6 3.60 -1.19 -4.75
C LEU A 6 4.28 -2.23 -3.86
N PHE A 7 3.77 -2.42 -2.65
CA PHE A 7 4.22 -3.46 -1.73
C PHE A 7 3.29 -4.69 -1.79
N ILE A 8 3.38 -5.44 -2.89
CA ILE A 8 2.45 -6.53 -3.20
C ILE A 8 3.24 -7.75 -3.69
N GLY A 9 3.22 -8.86 -2.94
CA GLY A 9 3.91 -10.09 -3.32
C GLY A 9 3.15 -10.92 -4.36
N ASN A 10 1.82 -10.84 -4.39
CA ASN A 10 1.04 -11.49 -5.43
C ASN A 10 1.27 -10.84 -6.80
N LEU A 11 1.84 -11.60 -7.74
CA LEU A 11 2.22 -11.08 -9.05
C LEU A 11 1.02 -10.60 -9.89
N MET A 12 -0.12 -11.28 -9.82
CA MET A 12 -1.31 -10.93 -10.61
C MET A 12 -1.90 -9.60 -10.13
N ASP A 13 -1.98 -9.42 -8.81
CA ASP A 13 -2.47 -8.16 -8.22
C ASP A 13 -1.57 -6.99 -8.52
N ARG A 14 -0.26 -7.19 -8.31
CA ARG A 14 0.74 -6.17 -8.58
C ARG A 14 0.70 -5.75 -10.03
N THR A 15 0.60 -6.71 -10.95
CA THR A 15 0.51 -6.44 -12.40
C THR A 15 -0.77 -5.67 -12.73
N ARG A 16 -1.93 -6.13 -12.24
CA ARG A 16 -3.22 -5.46 -12.46
C ARG A 16 -3.19 -4.01 -12.01
N ILE A 17 -2.73 -3.74 -10.79
CA ILE A 17 -2.69 -2.39 -10.21
C ILE A 17 -1.67 -1.52 -10.95
N ARG A 18 -0.47 -2.05 -11.21
CA ARG A 18 0.58 -1.32 -11.93
C ARG A 18 0.11 -0.88 -13.31
N ASP A 19 -0.48 -1.79 -14.09
CA ASP A 19 -0.84 -1.52 -15.47
C ASP A 19 -1.98 -0.49 -15.52
N HIS A 20 -2.95 -0.59 -14.60
CA HIS A 20 -4.02 0.39 -14.43
C HIS A 20 -3.49 1.80 -14.08
N LEU A 21 -2.59 1.91 -13.11
CA LEU A 21 -2.00 3.20 -12.71
C LEU A 21 -1.10 3.80 -13.79
N LYS A 22 -0.34 2.97 -14.51
CA LYS A 22 0.48 3.44 -15.63
C LYS A 22 -0.36 3.99 -16.78
N GLN A 23 -1.52 3.40 -17.07
CA GLN A 23 -2.46 3.92 -18.08
C GLN A 23 -3.00 5.31 -17.70
N GLN A 24 -3.09 5.61 -16.41
CA GLN A 24 -3.47 6.92 -15.88
C GLN A 24 -2.28 7.91 -15.77
N GLY A 25 -1.07 7.50 -16.17
CA GLY A 25 0.11 8.36 -16.18
C GLY A 25 0.83 8.48 -14.84
N TYR A 26 0.64 7.54 -13.91
CA TYR A 26 1.42 7.51 -12.67
C TYR A 26 2.78 6.82 -12.84
N GLN A 27 3.76 7.25 -12.05
CA GLN A 27 5.03 6.53 -11.89
C GLN A 27 4.87 5.49 -10.79
N VAL A 28 5.26 4.24 -11.09
CA VAL A 28 4.97 3.10 -10.24
C VAL A 28 6.24 2.28 -10.02
N THR A 29 6.63 2.16 -8.75
CA THR A 29 7.81 1.43 -8.29
C THR A 29 7.38 0.21 -7.48
N ALA A 30 7.90 -0.97 -7.81
CA ALA A 30 7.64 -2.17 -7.03
C ALA A 30 8.56 -2.20 -5.80
N LEU A 31 7.97 -2.48 -4.64
CA LEU A 31 8.64 -2.57 -3.35
C LEU A 31 8.42 -3.98 -2.78
N SER A 32 9.43 -4.52 -2.13
CA SER A 32 9.46 -5.90 -1.67
C SER A 32 10.13 -6.09 -0.32
N THR A 33 10.96 -5.13 0.11
CA THR A 33 11.66 -5.14 1.40
C THR A 33 11.38 -3.89 2.23
N MET A 34 11.70 -3.98 3.53
CA MET A 34 11.62 -2.84 4.45
C MET A 34 12.52 -1.68 3.99
N GLU A 35 13.73 -1.99 3.53
CA GLU A 35 14.70 -1.00 3.05
C GLU A 35 14.17 -0.23 1.85
N GLU A 36 13.61 -0.94 0.86
CA GLU A 36 12.99 -0.33 -0.33
C GLU A 36 11.80 0.56 0.04
N LEU A 37 10.97 0.13 1.01
CA LEU A 37 9.85 0.93 1.51
C LEU A 37 10.35 2.21 2.17
N VAL A 38 11.36 2.13 3.04
CA VAL A 38 11.91 3.31 3.74
C VAL A 38 12.57 4.26 2.74
N GLU A 39 13.36 3.75 1.80
CA GLU A 39 14.00 4.55 0.76
C GLU A 39 12.96 5.28 -0.10
N PHE A 40 11.89 4.58 -0.50
CA PHE A 40 10.80 5.20 -1.24
C PHE A 40 10.14 6.33 -0.43
N LEU A 41 9.82 6.09 0.84
CA LEU A 41 9.15 7.08 1.69
C LEU A 41 10.03 8.32 1.96
N GLN A 42 11.35 8.16 1.99
CA GLN A 42 12.31 9.26 2.13
C GLN A 42 12.47 10.05 0.83
N SER A 43 12.58 9.34 -0.30
CA SER A 43 12.73 9.95 -1.63
C SER A 43 11.46 10.63 -2.12
N HIS A 44 10.31 10.14 -1.66
CA HIS A 44 8.98 10.61 -2.04
C HIS A 44 8.12 10.91 -0.80
N PRO A 45 8.34 12.06 -0.13
CA PRO A 45 7.60 12.43 1.07
C PRO A 45 6.08 12.53 0.89
N GLN A 46 5.62 12.76 -0.36
CA GLN A 46 4.21 12.80 -0.75
C GLN A 46 3.78 11.54 -1.53
N GLY A 47 4.66 10.54 -1.65
CA GLY A 47 4.37 9.29 -2.34
C GLY A 47 3.32 8.46 -1.62
N LEU A 48 2.49 7.77 -2.39
CA LEU A 48 1.46 6.83 -1.92
C LEU A 48 2.00 5.40 -1.99
N ILE A 49 1.69 4.59 -0.99
CA ILE A 49 1.96 3.16 -1.00
C ILE A 49 0.65 2.41 -1.20
N ILE A 50 0.65 1.46 -2.13
CA ILE A 50 -0.41 0.47 -2.26
C ILE A 50 0.14 -0.88 -1.83
N ALA A 51 -0.49 -1.51 -0.84
CA ALA A 51 0.07 -2.70 -0.19
C ALA A 51 -0.91 -3.86 -0.07
N ASP A 52 -0.39 -5.08 -0.25
CA ASP A 52 -0.98 -6.26 0.39
C ASP A 52 -0.57 -6.23 1.86
N LEU A 53 -1.53 -6.00 2.75
CA LEU A 53 -1.27 -5.82 4.17
C LEU A 53 -0.75 -7.10 4.82
N VAL A 54 -1.01 -8.28 4.27
CA VAL A 54 -0.45 -9.54 4.77
C VAL A 54 1.05 -9.62 4.46
N ASP A 55 1.45 -9.17 3.27
CA ASP A 55 2.87 -9.13 2.91
C ASP A 55 3.60 -8.03 3.66
N LEU A 56 2.96 -6.86 3.82
CA LEU A 56 3.48 -5.76 4.62
C LEU A 56 3.71 -6.20 6.06
N GLU A 57 2.72 -6.81 6.71
CA GLU A 57 2.82 -7.34 8.08
C GLU A 57 4.04 -8.25 8.27
N LYS A 58 4.33 -9.11 7.29
CA LYS A 58 5.39 -10.12 7.39
C LYS A 58 6.79 -9.56 7.18
N LYS A 59 6.91 -8.47 6.42
CA LYS A 59 8.21 -8.00 5.89
C LYS A 59 8.63 -6.63 6.41
N VAL A 60 7.70 -5.90 7.03
CA VAL A 60 7.90 -4.53 7.47
C VAL A 60 7.68 -4.43 8.96
N GLU A 61 8.63 -3.78 9.64
CA GLU A 61 8.45 -3.41 11.03
C GLU A 61 7.45 -2.25 11.13
N LEU A 62 6.19 -2.56 11.42
CA LEU A 62 5.10 -1.57 11.46
C LEU A 62 5.30 -0.45 12.49
N ASN A 63 6.17 -0.67 13.49
CA ASN A 63 6.50 0.34 14.49
C ASN A 63 7.62 1.30 14.06
N HIS A 64 8.24 1.07 12.91
CA HIS A 64 9.31 1.92 12.40
C HIS A 64 8.81 3.35 12.16
N PRO A 65 9.57 4.40 12.56
CA PRO A 65 9.11 5.79 12.48
C PRO A 65 8.65 6.23 11.09
N ALA A 66 9.35 5.80 10.03
CA ALA A 66 8.99 6.12 8.66
C ALA A 66 7.62 5.54 8.27
N VAL A 67 7.32 4.32 8.72
CA VAL A 67 6.04 3.64 8.42
C VAL A 67 4.91 4.31 9.18
N LYS A 68 5.09 4.59 10.48
CA LYS A 68 4.10 5.31 11.29
C LYS A 68 3.75 6.68 10.71
N THR A 69 4.77 7.42 10.29
CA THR A 69 4.59 8.75 9.68
C THR A 69 3.86 8.67 8.35
N ALA A 70 4.08 7.58 7.61
CA ALA A 70 3.45 7.35 6.31
C ALA A 70 2.09 6.66 6.39
N GLY A 71 1.58 6.27 7.56
CA GLY A 71 0.41 5.38 7.66
C GLY A 71 -0.84 5.88 6.93
N GLN A 72 -1.08 7.19 6.94
CA GLN A 72 -2.18 7.84 6.19
C GLN A 72 -1.98 7.81 4.66
N ARG A 73 -0.80 7.46 4.17
CA ARG A 73 -0.42 7.34 2.76
C ARG A 73 -0.24 5.89 2.35
N ILE A 74 -0.76 4.94 3.13
CA ILE A 74 -0.76 3.52 2.80
C ILE A 74 -2.20 3.10 2.53
N LEU A 75 -2.50 2.81 1.26
CA LEU A 75 -3.76 2.26 0.79
C LEU A 75 -3.62 0.73 0.68
N GLY A 76 -4.18 0.00 1.64
CA GLY A 76 -3.95 -1.42 1.81
C GLY A 76 -5.16 -2.30 1.57
N PHE A 77 -4.90 -3.54 1.12
CA PHE A 77 -5.90 -4.59 1.12
C PHE A 77 -5.49 -5.83 1.90
N PHE A 78 -6.47 -6.58 2.40
CA PHE A 78 -6.25 -7.82 3.13
C PHE A 78 -7.33 -8.88 2.82
N PRO A 79 -7.05 -10.18 2.96
CA PRO A 79 -8.08 -11.22 2.93
C PRO A 79 -9.11 -10.99 4.03
N HIS A 80 -10.40 -11.03 3.72
CA HIS A 80 -11.48 -10.74 4.69
C HIS A 80 -11.42 -11.60 5.97
N VAL A 81 -10.81 -12.78 5.90
CA VAL A 81 -10.61 -13.70 7.04
C VAL A 81 -9.47 -13.30 7.99
N ARG A 82 -8.58 -12.38 7.58
CA ARG A 82 -7.42 -11.93 8.35
C ARG A 82 -7.72 -10.64 9.12
N THR A 83 -8.71 -10.66 10.00
CA THR A 83 -9.08 -9.50 10.83
C THR A 83 -7.97 -9.12 11.81
N ASP A 84 -7.11 -10.07 12.18
CA ASP A 84 -5.90 -9.82 12.99
C ASP A 84 -4.92 -8.84 12.30
N VAL A 85 -4.85 -8.88 10.97
CA VAL A 85 -4.02 -7.95 10.18
C VAL A 85 -4.60 -6.55 10.24
N LEU A 86 -5.92 -6.41 10.11
CA LEU A 86 -6.59 -5.11 10.20
C LEU A 86 -6.27 -4.40 11.52
N ASP A 87 -6.34 -5.12 12.65
CA ASP A 87 -6.05 -4.55 13.96
C ASP A 87 -4.59 -4.10 14.09
N LYS A 88 -3.64 -4.87 13.52
CA LYS A 88 -2.22 -4.50 13.49
C LYS A 88 -1.96 -3.25 12.65
N MET A 89 -2.59 -3.16 11.49
CA MET A 89 -2.43 -2.01 10.60
C MET A 89 -2.98 -0.72 11.21
N LYS A 90 -4.17 -0.79 11.83
CA LYS A 90 -4.73 0.36 12.55
C LYS A 90 -3.85 0.82 13.71
N LYS A 91 -3.29 -0.11 14.50
CA LYS A 91 -2.32 0.23 15.57
C LYS A 91 -1.04 0.87 15.03
N ALA A 92 -0.68 0.59 13.78
CA ALA A 92 0.44 1.21 13.09
C ALA A 92 0.10 2.59 12.47
N GLY A 93 -1.15 3.04 12.55
CA GLY A 93 -1.63 4.29 11.96
C GLY A 93 -2.00 4.17 10.48
N ILE A 94 -2.18 2.95 9.98
CA ILE A 94 -2.62 2.67 8.61
C ILE A 94 -4.14 2.51 8.60
N ASP A 95 -4.84 3.59 8.26
CA ASP A 95 -6.31 3.65 8.36
C ASP A 95 -7.04 3.18 7.10
N HIS A 96 -6.41 3.29 5.94
CA HIS A 96 -7.00 2.94 4.65
C HIS A 96 -6.83 1.44 4.33
N CYS A 97 -7.42 0.60 5.19
CA CYS A 97 -7.37 -0.86 5.08
C CYS A 97 -8.71 -1.43 4.60
N TYR A 98 -8.72 -2.12 3.45
CA TYR A 98 -9.95 -2.63 2.84
C TYR A 98 -9.92 -4.15 2.61
N PRO A 99 -11.06 -4.86 2.77
CA PRO A 99 -11.16 -6.23 2.30
C PRO A 99 -10.83 -6.30 0.82
N ARG A 100 -10.07 -7.31 0.42
CA ARG A 100 -9.57 -7.49 -0.95
C ARG A 100 -10.67 -7.34 -2.03
N SER A 101 -11.82 -7.97 -1.85
CA SER A 101 -12.92 -7.86 -2.81
C SER A 101 -13.39 -6.43 -2.99
N LYS A 102 -13.59 -5.69 -1.88
CA LYS A 102 -13.96 -4.27 -1.89
C LYS A 102 -12.87 -3.41 -2.51
N PHE A 103 -11.61 -3.66 -2.16
CA PHE A 103 -10.47 -2.92 -2.69
C PHE A 103 -10.43 -2.94 -4.22
N PHE A 104 -10.58 -4.12 -4.83
CA PHE A 104 -10.53 -4.25 -6.29
C PHE A 104 -11.82 -3.84 -6.99
N ALA A 105 -12.97 -3.91 -6.31
CA ALA A 105 -14.23 -3.44 -6.86
C ALA A 105 -14.30 -1.90 -6.92
N ASP A 106 -13.79 -1.25 -5.87
CA ASP A 106 -13.91 0.19 -5.67
C ASP A 106 -12.57 0.92 -5.88
N PHE A 107 -11.59 0.30 -6.54
CA PHE A 107 -10.20 0.78 -6.58
C PHE A 107 -10.09 2.26 -6.95
N ASP A 108 -10.72 2.68 -8.05
CA ASP A 108 -10.67 4.08 -8.51
C ASP A 108 -11.29 5.06 -7.50
N GLN A 109 -12.41 4.68 -6.88
CA GLN A 109 -13.05 5.48 -5.85
C GLN A 109 -12.15 5.62 -4.61
N LEU A 110 -11.54 4.52 -4.17
CA LEU A 110 -10.65 4.52 -3.01
C LEU A 110 -9.38 5.32 -3.29
N PHE A 111 -8.82 5.17 -4.49
CA PHE A 111 -7.61 5.84 -4.93
C PHE A 111 -7.81 7.36 -5.10
N SER A 112 -8.99 7.80 -5.52
CA SER A 112 -9.30 9.24 -5.68
C SER A 112 -9.19 10.07 -4.39
N GLN A 113 -9.14 9.43 -3.23
CA GLN A 113 -8.93 10.08 -1.94
C GLN A 113 -7.49 10.57 -1.75
N PHE A 114 -6.57 10.15 -2.63
CA PHE A 114 -5.13 10.42 -2.56
C PHE A 114 -4.59 11.19 -3.78
N SER A 115 -5.46 11.48 -4.75
CA SER A 115 -5.12 12.11 -6.03
C SER A 115 -5.43 13.61 -6.07
#